data_AF-A0A5K0XK83-F1
#
_entry.id   AF-A0A5K0XK83-F1
#
_cell.length_a   1.000
_cell.length_b   1.000
_cell.length_c   1.000
_cell.angle_alpha   90.00
_cell.angle_beta   90.00
_cell.angle_gamma   90.00
#
_symmetry.space_group_name_H-M   'P 1'
#
loop_
_entity.id
_entity.type
_entity.pdbx_description
1 polymer ?
#
loop_
_entity_poly.entity_id
_entity_poly.type
_entity_poly.pdbx_seq_one_letter_code
_entity_poly.pdbx_strand_id
1 'polypeptide(L)' 'AAQKGRIGILLDFVWYEPLSRSKADAYAAQRARDFHIG' A
#
# COMPACT_ATOMS: atom_id res chain seq x y z
N ALA A 1 21.22 -27.51 16.70
CA ALA A 1 21.09 -26.79 15.42
C ALA A 1 20.12 -25.63 15.62
N ALA A 2 20.51 -24.39 15.32
CA ALA A 2 19.62 -23.22 15.47
C ALA A 2 18.86 -22.99 14.16
N GLN A 3 17.53 -22.89 14.23
CA GLN A 3 16.69 -22.64 13.06
C GLN A 3 16.82 -21.17 12.65
N LYS A 4 17.57 -20.91 11.56
CA LYS A 4 17.83 -19.59 10.97
C LYS A 4 16.74 -19.17 9.96
N GLY A 5 15.49 -19.59 10.19
CA GLY A 5 14.38 -19.33 9.28
C GLY A 5 13.86 -17.89 9.38
N ARG A 6 13.21 -17.40 8.33
CA ARG A 6 12.49 -16.12 8.33
C ARG A 6 11.02 -16.38 8.01
N ILE A 7 10.13 -15.70 8.72
CA ILE A 7 8.69 -15.73 8.46
C ILE A 7 8.30 -14.35 7.96
N GLY A 8 7.56 -14.30 6.85
CA GLY A 8 7.01 -13.08 6.27
C GLY A 8 5.62 -13.33 5.74
N ILE A 9 4.92 -12.26 5.40
CA ILE A 9 3.61 -12.28 4.73
C ILE A 9 3.75 -11.58 3.39
N LEU A 10 3.02 -12.06 2.38
CA LEU A 10 2.95 -11.43 1.07
C LEU A 10 1.66 -10.62 1.02
N LEU A 11 1.78 -9.32 0.79
CA LEU A 11 0.67 -8.42 0.56
C LEU A 11 0.66 -8.05 -0.91
N ASP A 12 -0.50 -8.15 -1.57
CA ASP A 12 -0.65 -7.60 -2.90
C ASP A 12 -0.71 -6.06 -2.82
N PHE A 13 -0.20 -5.38 -3.84
CA PHE A 13 -0.30 -3.94 -3.92
C PHE A 13 -0.65 -3.53 -5.34
N VAL A 14 -1.73 -2.75 -5.45
CA VAL A 14 -2.12 -2.08 -6.68
C VAL A 14 -1.78 -0.60 -6.55
N TRP A 15 -1.09 -0.03 -7.54
CA TRP A 15 -0.75 1.39 -7.55
C TRP A 15 -2.00 2.24 -7.85
N TYR A 16 -2.40 3.08 -6.89
CA TYR A 16 -3.48 4.05 -7.08
C TYR A 16 -2.91 5.41 -7.49
N GLU A 17 -3.03 5.75 -8.77
CA GLU A 17 -2.66 7.04 -9.33
C GLU A 17 -3.81 8.06 -9.18
N PRO A 18 -3.55 9.31 -8.75
CA PRO A 18 -4.59 10.34 -8.67
C PRO A 18 -5.20 10.64 -10.04
N LEU A 19 -6.53 10.69 -10.12
CA LEU A 19 -7.27 10.98 -11.36
C LEU A 19 -6.90 12.34 -11.98
N SER A 20 -6.54 13.32 -11.15
CA SER A 20 -6.07 14.63 -11.60
C SER A 20 -5.08 15.25 -10.60
N ARG A 21 -4.48 16.38 -10.97
CA ARG A 21 -3.58 17.15 -10.09
C ARG A 21 -4.32 17.97 -9.01
N SER A 22 -5.62 17.73 -8.81
CA SER A 22 -6.38 18.38 -7.75
C SER A 22 -5.92 17.90 -6.37
N LYS A 23 -6.01 18.76 -5.35
CA LYS A 23 -5.73 18.37 -3.96
C LYS A 23 -6.67 17.26 -3.49
N ALA A 24 -7.93 17.27 -3.94
CA ALA A 24 -8.93 16.28 -3.57
C ALA A 24 -8.56 14.87 -4.06
N ASP A 25 -8.09 14.75 -5.29
CA ASP A 25 -7.72 13.46 -5.89
C ASP A 25 -6.43 12.91 -5.28
N ALA A 26 -5.49 13.78 -4.93
CA ALA A 26 -4.29 13.37 -4.18
C ALA A 26 -4.65 12.78 -2.81
N TYR A 27 -5.56 13.42 -2.07
CA TYR A 27 -6.03 12.89 -0.78
C TYR A 27 -6.85 11.61 -0.93
N ALA A 28 -7.63 11.46 -2.00
CA ALA A 28 -8.37 10.23 -2.28
C ALA A 28 -7.42 9.06 -2.57
N ALA A 29 -6.40 9.27 -3.40
CA ALA A 29 -5.38 8.26 -3.68
C ALA A 29 -4.58 7.87 -2.43
N GLN A 30 -4.28 8.83 -1.54
CA GLN A 30 -3.64 8.52 -0.25
C GLN A 30 -4.53 7.64 0.62
N ARG A 31 -5.82 8.00 0.80
CA ARG A 31 -6.75 7.17 1.58
C ARG A 31 -6.90 5.76 1.01
N ALA A 32 -6.92 5.60 -0.32
CA ALA A 32 -6.99 4.28 -0.94
C ALA A 32 -5.76 3.42 -0.61
N ARG A 33 -4.56 4.01 -0.60
CA ARG A 33 -3.32 3.31 -0.19
C ARG A 33 -3.34 2.94 1.28
N ASP A 34 -3.74 3.86 2.15
CA ASP A 34 -3.83 3.63 3.60
C ASP A 34 -4.81 2.48 3.92
N PHE A 35 -5.95 2.39 3.24
CA PHE A 35 -6.90 1.28 3.45
C PHE A 35 -6.42 -0.05 2.85
N HIS A 36 -5.63 -0.05 1.77
CA HIS A 36 -5.21 -1.28 1.09
C HIS A 36 -4.04 -1.97 1.81
N ILE A 37 -3.12 -1.21 2.41
CA ILE A 37 -1.89 -1.75 3.01
C ILE A 37 -1.68 -1.34 4.49
N GLY A 38 -2.35 -0.29 4.96
CA GLY A 38 -2.20 0.24 6.33
C GLY A 38 -1.36 1.50 6.40
#